data_AF-A0A843I450-F1
#
_entry.id   AF-A0A843I450-F1
#
_cell.length_a   1.000
_cell.length_b   1.000
_cell.length_c   1.000
_cell.angle_alpha   90.00
_cell.angle_beta   90.00
_cell.angle_gamma   90.00
#
_symmetry.space_group_name_H-M   'P 1'
#
loop_
_entity.id
_entity.type
_entity.pdbx_description
1 polymer ?
#
loop_
_entity_poly.entity_id
_entity_poly.type
_entity_poly.pdbx_seq_one_letter_code
_entity_poly.pdbx_strand_id
1 'polypeptide(L)'
;MACISLEEALSRISLCDLDLYIKAKNGVVEFPESYRGKGVEEALRGRRGLVIYACEGEYLHVFVLRSAYFSLRLSRDRRPSRGRRP
;
A
#
# COMPACT_ATOMS: atom_id res chain seq x y z
N MET A 1 8.27 -8.30 -1.28
CA MET A 1 7.68 -6.94 -1.28
C MET A 1 7.83 -6.34 0.10
N ALA A 2 8.30 -5.10 0.22
CA ALA A 2 8.30 -4.39 1.50
C ALA A 2 6.92 -3.74 1.67
N CYS A 3 6.14 -4.19 2.66
CA CYS A 3 4.88 -3.54 3.04
C CYS A 3 5.06 -2.74 4.34
N ILE A 4 4.39 -1.60 4.43
CA ILE A 4 4.33 -0.78 5.65
C ILE A 4 3.11 -1.17 6.51
N SER A 5 3.00 -0.67 7.73
CA SER A 5 1.78 -0.86 8.53
C SER A 5 0.61 -0.05 7.93
N LEU A 6 -0.63 -0.49 8.22
CA LEU A 6 -1.82 0.20 7.74
C LEU A 6 -1.90 1.65 8.25
N GLU A 7 -1.61 1.87 9.53
CA GLU A 7 -1.58 3.22 10.11
C GLU A 7 -0.58 4.15 9.40
N GLU A 8 0.60 3.64 9.07
CA GLU A 8 1.63 4.41 8.35
C GLU A 8 1.18 4.72 6.92
N ALA A 9 0.49 3.80 6.26
CA ALA A 9 -0.08 4.03 4.94
C ALA A 9 -1.17 5.11 5.00
N LEU A 10 -2.11 4.99 5.93
CA LEU A 10 -3.20 5.96 6.10
C LEU A 10 -2.69 7.36 6.48
N SER A 11 -1.64 7.45 7.30
CA SER A 11 -0.99 8.72 7.64
C SER A 11 -0.36 9.43 6.42
N ARG A 12 0.01 8.65 5.40
CA ARG A 12 0.66 9.14 4.18
C ARG A 12 -0.31 9.36 3.01
N ILE A 13 -1.56 8.93 3.13
CA ILE A 13 -2.54 8.98 2.05
C ILE A 13 -3.54 10.11 2.31
N SER A 14 -3.67 11.01 1.34
CA SER A 14 -4.81 11.91 1.26
C SER A 14 -5.97 11.17 0.59
N LEU A 15 -7.14 11.12 1.24
CA LEU A 15 -8.35 10.49 0.68
C LEU A 15 -8.78 11.12 -0.66
N CYS A 16 -8.47 12.40 -0.89
CA CYS A 16 -8.78 13.09 -2.14
C CYS A 16 -8.00 12.54 -3.35
N ASP A 17 -6.81 11.97 -3.10
CA ASP A 17 -5.91 11.45 -4.14
C ASP A 17 -6.07 9.94 -4.37
N LEU A 18 -6.86 9.26 -3.55
CA LEU A 18 -7.11 7.82 -3.66
C LEU A 18 -7.93 7.50 -4.92
N ASP A 19 -7.33 6.75 -5.84
CA ASP A 19 -7.99 6.22 -7.05
C ASP A 19 -8.72 4.91 -6.76
N LEU A 20 -8.02 4.01 -6.07
CA LEU A 20 -8.46 2.65 -5.84
C LEU A 20 -7.86 2.14 -4.53
N TYR A 21 -8.71 1.48 -3.75
CA TYR A 21 -8.31 0.73 -2.58
C TYR A 21 -8.68 -0.73 -2.78
N ILE A 22 -7.71 -1.62 -2.57
CA ILE A 22 -7.85 -3.06 -2.65
C ILE A 22 -7.54 -3.65 -1.27
N LYS A 23 -8.42 -4.51 -0.78
CA LYS A 23 -8.12 -5.40 0.34
C LYS A 23 -8.05 -6.82 -0.19
N ALA A 24 -6.96 -7.50 0.08
CA ALA A 24 -6.71 -8.86 -0.35
C ALA A 24 -6.26 -9.75 0.81
N LYS A 25 -6.59 -11.02 0.75
CA LYS A 25 -6.13 -12.05 1.67
C LYS A 25 -5.53 -13.19 0.86
N ASN A 26 -4.34 -13.66 1.24
CA ASN A 26 -3.62 -14.71 0.49
C ASN A 26 -3.46 -14.40 -1.01
N GLY A 27 -3.28 -13.12 -1.37
CA GLY A 27 -3.13 -12.68 -2.77
C GLY A 27 -4.44 -12.57 -3.57
N VAL A 28 -5.58 -12.91 -2.97
CA VAL A 28 -6.91 -12.82 -3.57
C VAL A 28 -7.64 -11.60 -3.05
N VAL A 29 -8.21 -10.82 -3.96
CA VAL A 29 -8.96 -9.61 -3.63
C VAL A 29 -10.30 -9.97 -2.99
N GLU A 30 -10.59 -9.36 -1.85
CA GLU A 30 -11.88 -9.43 -1.16
C GLU A 30 -12.70 -8.15 -1.32
N PHE A 31 -12.01 -7.01 -1.48
CA PHE A 31 -12.59 -5.69 -1.74
C PHE A 31 -11.73 -4.91 -2.74
N PRO A 32 -12.31 -4.12 -3.65
CA PRO A 32 -13.74 -3.89 -3.82
C PRO A 32 -14.42 -5.03 -4.57
N GLU A 33 -15.74 -5.14 -4.47
CA GLU A 33 -16.50 -6.27 -5.05
C GLU A 33 -16.27 -6.44 -6.55
N SER A 34 -16.02 -5.34 -7.27
CA SER A 34 -15.68 -5.35 -8.70
C SER A 34 -14.44 -6.17 -9.05
N TYR A 35 -13.55 -6.41 -8.08
CA TYR A 35 -12.34 -7.21 -8.26
C TYR A 35 -12.33 -8.46 -7.36
N ARG A 36 -13.42 -8.76 -6.63
CA ARG A 36 -13.47 -9.89 -5.70
C ARG A 36 -13.13 -11.21 -6.42
N GLY A 37 -12.28 -12.02 -5.80
CA GLY A 37 -11.82 -13.30 -6.35
C GLY A 37 -10.68 -13.19 -7.36
N LYS A 38 -10.28 -11.99 -7.77
CA LYS A 38 -9.13 -11.79 -8.68
C LYS A 38 -7.83 -11.71 -7.90
N GLY A 39 -6.72 -11.92 -8.60
CA GLY A 39 -5.39 -11.64 -8.06
C GLY A 39 -5.13 -10.14 -7.95
N VAL A 40 -4.37 -9.72 -6.93
CA VAL A 40 -3.99 -8.31 -6.75
C VAL A 40 -3.30 -7.73 -7.98
N GLU A 41 -2.40 -8.49 -8.61
CA GLU A 41 -1.72 -8.06 -9.84
C GLU A 41 -2.67 -7.87 -11.02
N GLU A 42 -3.73 -8.68 -11.10
CA GLU A 42 -4.75 -8.55 -12.14
C GLU A 42 -5.59 -7.29 -11.90
N ALA A 43 -5.98 -7.02 -10.65
CA ALA A 43 -6.73 -5.83 -10.28
C ALA A 43 -5.94 -4.52 -10.50
N LEU A 44 -4.62 -4.58 -10.40
CA LEU A 44 -3.72 -3.46 -10.66
C LEU A 44 -3.32 -3.32 -12.13
N ARG A 45 -3.64 -4.30 -12.98
CA ARG A 45 -3.20 -4.32 -14.38
C ARG A 45 -3.77 -3.10 -15.13
N GLY A 46 -2.87 -2.33 -15.75
CA GLY A 46 -3.24 -1.13 -16.52
C GLY A 46 -3.53 0.12 -15.68
N ARG A 47 -3.47 0.04 -14.34
CA ARG A 47 -3.56 1.22 -13.47
C ARG A 47 -2.26 2.01 -13.53
N ARG A 48 -2.39 3.34 -13.59
CA ARG A 48 -1.29 4.30 -13.51
C ARG A 48 -1.40 5.04 -12.19
N GLY A 49 -0.27 5.29 -11.52
CA GLY A 49 -0.25 6.00 -10.25
C GLY A 49 0.80 5.47 -9.28
N LEU A 50 0.82 6.03 -8.07
CA LEU A 50 1.65 5.53 -6.98
C LEU A 50 0.92 4.40 -6.27
N VAL A 51 1.56 3.25 -6.13
CA VAL A 51 0.99 2.08 -5.43
C VAL A 51 1.66 1.92 -4.07
N ILE A 52 0.86 1.95 -3.01
CA ILE A 52 1.28 1.73 -1.64
C ILE A 52 0.75 0.38 -1.17
N TYR A 53 1.64 -0.45 -0.64
CA TYR A 53 1.30 -1.75 -0.06
C TYR A 53 1.42 -1.68 1.46
N ALA A 54 0.33 -1.99 2.15
CA ALA A 54 0.29 -2.10 3.60
C ALA A 54 -0.15 -3.49 4.04
N CYS A 55 0.48 -4.01 5.08
CA CYS A 55 0.14 -5.31 5.67
C CYS A 55 -0.50 -5.08 7.04
N GLU A 56 -1.65 -5.71 7.28
CA GLU A 56 -2.31 -5.73 8.58
C GLU A 56 -2.87 -7.14 8.84
N GLY A 57 -2.26 -7.84 9.80
CA GLY A 57 -2.57 -9.24 10.06
C GLY A 57 -2.37 -10.10 8.81
N GLU A 58 -3.42 -10.79 8.37
CA GLU A 58 -3.43 -11.64 7.17
C GLU A 58 -3.83 -10.89 5.89
N TYR A 59 -4.15 -9.60 6.01
CA TYR A 59 -4.65 -8.79 4.90
C TYR A 59 -3.54 -7.93 4.30
N LEU A 60 -3.53 -7.90 2.98
CA LEU A 60 -2.78 -6.97 2.15
C LEU A 60 -3.72 -5.85 1.69
N HIS A 61 -3.39 -4.63 2.08
CA HIS A 61 -4.07 -3.41 1.70
C HIS A 61 -3.25 -2.72 0.61
N VAL A 62 -3.85 -2.47 -0.54
CA VAL A 62 -3.20 -1.78 -1.65
C VAL A 62 -3.94 -0.50 -1.97
N PHE A 63 -3.22 0.61 -1.98
CA PHE A 63 -3.75 1.92 -2.28
C PHE A 63 -3.10 2.41 -3.57
N VAL A 64 -3.91 2.78 -4.55
CA VAL A 64 -3.48 3.40 -5.80
C VAL A 64 -3.85 4.87 -5.72
N LEU A 65 -2.85 5.75 -5.85
CA LEU A 65 -3.04 7.20 -5.80
C LEU A 65 -2.86 7.80 -7.20
N ARG A 66 -3.75 8.74 -7.55
CA ARG A 66 -3.77 9.41 -8.87
C ARG A 66 -2.57 10.32 -9.09
N SER A 67 -2.03 10.91 -8.03
CA SER A 67 -0.95 11.90 -8.11
C SER A 67 0.38 11.33 -7.62
N ALA A 68 1.42 11.42 -8.45
CA ALA A 68 2.81 11.10 -8.12
C ALA A 68 3.47 12.15 -7.18
N TYR A 69 2.74 13.18 -6.74
CA TYR A 69 3.29 14.28 -5.95
C TYR A 69 3.81 13.89 -4.57
N PHE A 70 3.47 12.69 -4.07
CA PHE A 70 3.95 12.20 -2.77
C PHE A 70 5.24 11.38 -2.82
N SER A 71 5.91 11.32 -3.98
CA SER A 71 7.17 10.58 -4.16
C SER A 71 8.42 11.26 -3.55
N LEU A 72 8.28 12.34 -2.77
CA LEU A 72 9.42 13.12 -2.26
C LEU A 72 9.78 12.91 -0.78
N ARG A 73 9.10 12.03 -0.03
CA ARG A 73 9.46 11.74 1.38
C ARG A 73 9.83 10.30 1.72
N LEU A 74 9.81 9.37 0.77
CA LEU A 74 10.09 7.95 1.03
C LEU A 74 11.59 7.60 1.12
N SER A 75 12.51 8.53 0.86
CA SER A 75 13.96 8.26 0.88
C SER A 75 14.69 8.63 2.18
N ARG A 76 13.99 9.09 3.24
CA ARG A 76 14.67 9.63 4.44
C ARG A 76 14.57 8.84 5.74
N ASP A 77 13.83 7.72 5.76
CA ASP A 77 13.72 6.89 6.97
C ASP A 77 14.21 5.45 6.75
N ARG A 78 15.49 5.33 6.34
CA ARG A 78 16.31 4.16 6.63
C ARG A 78 17.31 4.55 7.72
N ARG A 79 16.85 4.75 8.95
CA ARG A 79 17.74 4.57 10.11
C ARG A 79 17.49 3.16 10.65
N PRO A 80 18.43 2.21 10.46
CA PRO A 80 18.41 1.03 11.31
C PRO A 80 18.72 1.50 12.73
N SER A 81 17.74 1.35 13.62
CA SER A 81 17.93 1.39 15.07
C SER A 81 18.86 0.23 15.47
N ARG A 82 20.17 0.45 15.36
CA ARG A 82 21.17 -0.37 16.04
C ARG A 82 21.35 0.15 17.45
N GLY A 83 20.63 -0.47 18.39
CA GLY A 83 21.05 -0.46 19.78
C GLY A 83 22.23 -1.42 19.97
N ARG A 84 23.26 -0.98 20.71
CA ARG A 84 23.79 -1.69 21.89
C ARG A 84 24.92 -0.88 22.53
N ARG A 85 24.74 -0.61 23.83
CA ARG A 85 25.78 -0.22 24.79
C ARG A 85 26.91 -1.25 24.81
N PRO A 86 28.11 -0.82 25.22
CA PRO A 86 28.75 -1.34 26.42
C PRO A 86 28.59 -0.35 27.59
#